data_AF-A0A2A3Y4J1-F1
#
_entry.id   AF-A0A2A3Y4J1-F1
#
_cell.length_a   1.000
_cell.length_b   1.000
_cell.length_c   1.000
_cell.angle_alpha   90.00
_cell.angle_beta   90.00
_cell.angle_gamma   90.00
#
_symmetry.space_group_name_H-M   'P 1'
#
loop_
_entity.id
_entity.type
_entity.pdbx_description
1 polymer ?
#
loop_
_entity_poly.entity_id
_entity_poly.type
_entity_poly.pdbx_seq_one_letter_code
_entity_poly.pdbx_strand_id
1 'polypeptide(L)'
;MIVRHAPAGSAIARAMHPEVAAWANGEVNAQLLALIGDMLAEGNWQRAGRKNAPHPKPIDRPGAENGSRSFGKDPIPISQFDDWWESN
;
A
#
# COMPACT_ATOMS: atom_id res chain seq x y z
N MET A 1 -26.49 -23.05 17.57
CA MET A 1 -26.57 -22.50 16.20
C MET A 1 -25.15 -22.14 15.75
N ILE A 2 -24.57 -22.91 14.82
CA ILE A 2 -23.14 -22.78 14.41
C ILE A 2 -22.82 -21.38 13.87
N VAL A 3 -23.78 -20.74 13.20
CA VAL A 3 -23.62 -19.39 12.62
C VAL A 3 -23.31 -18.31 13.67
N ARG A 4 -23.84 -18.42 14.90
CA ARG A 4 -23.61 -17.42 15.95
C ARG A 4 -22.20 -17.44 16.54
N HIS A 5 -21.48 -18.55 16.36
CA HIS A 5 -20.11 -18.71 16.85
C HIS A 5 -19.08 -18.75 15.71
N ALA A 6 -19.52 -18.47 14.48
CA ALA A 6 -18.61 -18.39 13.35
C ALA A 6 -17.65 -17.19 13.57
N PRO A 7 -16.34 -17.36 13.32
CA PRO A 7 -15.39 -16.24 13.40
C PRO A 7 -15.83 -15.08 12.50
N ALA A 8 -15.60 -13.85 12.95
CA ALA A 8 -16.04 -12.65 12.24
C ALA A 8 -15.43 -12.52 10.83
N GLY A 9 -14.23 -13.07 10.60
CA GLY A 9 -13.59 -13.16 9.28
C GLY A 9 -13.98 -14.38 8.45
N SER A 10 -14.87 -15.26 8.93
CA SER A 10 -15.23 -16.50 8.22
C SER A 10 -16.02 -16.23 6.93
N ALA A 11 -15.94 -17.13 5.95
CA ALA A 11 -16.66 -17.00 4.68
C ALA A 11 -18.18 -16.85 4.86
N ILE A 12 -18.76 -17.55 5.85
CA ILE A 12 -20.19 -17.46 6.19
C ILE A 12 -20.53 -16.08 6.77
N ALA A 13 -19.72 -15.58 7.71
CA ALA A 13 -19.94 -14.25 8.29
C ALA A 13 -19.86 -13.15 7.22
N ARG A 14 -18.93 -13.27 6.26
CA ARG A 14 -18.82 -12.33 5.13
C ARG A 14 -20.01 -12.36 4.19
N ALA A 15 -20.59 -13.54 3.95
CA ALA A 15 -21.76 -13.70 3.10
C ALA A 15 -23.03 -13.13 3.75
N MET A 16 -23.17 -13.24 5.07
CA MET A 16 -24.36 -12.76 5.79
C MET A 16 -24.27 -11.27 6.17
N HIS A 17 -23.05 -10.76 6.41
CA HIS A 17 -22.80 -9.39 6.87
C HIS A 17 -21.68 -8.71 6.06
N PRO A 18 -21.89 -8.47 4.75
CA PRO A 18 -20.87 -7.92 3.87
C PRO A 18 -20.39 -6.51 4.29
N GLU A 19 -21.22 -5.72 4.97
CA GLU A 19 -20.94 -4.37 5.44
C GLU A 19 -19.86 -4.31 6.53
N VAL A 20 -19.78 -5.34 7.37
CA VAL A 20 -18.78 -5.45 8.46
C VAL A 20 -17.64 -6.39 8.12
N ALA A 21 -17.79 -7.23 7.09
CA ALA A 21 -16.79 -8.19 6.63
C ALA A 21 -15.40 -7.57 6.40
N ALA A 22 -15.36 -6.39 5.77
CA ALA A 22 -14.13 -5.67 5.46
C ALA A 22 -13.41 -5.14 6.71
N TRP A 23 -14.15 -4.83 7.78
CA TRP A 23 -13.58 -4.40 9.06
C TRP A 23 -13.18 -5.58 9.95
N ALA A 24 -13.97 -6.66 9.89
CA ALA A 24 -13.79 -7.87 10.69
C ALA A 24 -12.63 -8.77 10.22
N ASN A 25 -12.24 -8.69 8.95
CA ASN A 25 -11.12 -9.47 8.41
C ASN A 25 -9.74 -8.95 8.88
N GLY A 26 -9.69 -7.78 9.54
CA GLY A 26 -8.47 -7.17 10.05
C GLY A 26 -7.52 -6.58 9.00
N GLU A 27 -7.74 -6.87 7.72
CA GLU A 27 -6.90 -6.44 6.61
C GLU A 27 -7.01 -4.93 6.38
N VAL A 28 -8.25 -4.40 6.35
CA VAL A 28 -8.48 -2.94 6.25
C VAL A 28 -7.84 -2.22 7.44
N ASN A 29 -7.99 -2.77 8.65
CA ASN A 29 -7.39 -2.19 9.84
C ASN A 29 -5.87 -2.18 9.76
N ALA A 30 -5.25 -3.28 9.29
CA ALA A 30 -3.82 -3.36 9.10
C ALA A 30 -3.32 -2.32 8.07
N GLN A 31 -4.05 -2.12 6.97
CA GLN A 31 -3.71 -1.10 5.96
C GLN A 31 -3.81 0.32 6.53
N LEU A 32 -4.87 0.63 7.28
CA LEU A 32 -5.06 1.92 7.94
C LEU A 32 -3.99 2.19 9.01
N LEU A 33 -3.63 1.18 9.81
CA LEU A 33 -2.57 1.30 10.81
C LEU A 33 -1.21 1.51 10.17
N ALA A 34 -0.92 0.80 9.07
CA ALA A 34 0.30 0.99 8.33
C ALA A 34 0.38 2.39 7.72
N LEU A 35 -0.74 2.93 7.21
CA LEU A 35 -0.81 4.32 6.72
C LEU A 35 -0.50 5.33 7.82
N ILE A 36 -1.07 5.13 9.01
CA ILE A 36 -0.78 5.98 10.18
C ILE A 36 0.71 5.89 10.54
N GLY A 37 1.28 4.68 10.57
CA GLY A 37 2.69 4.47 10.85
C GLY A 37 3.61 5.23 9.89
N ASP A 38 3.33 5.17 8.59
CA ASP A 38 4.09 5.88 7.55
C ASP A 38 4.02 7.40 7.73
N MET A 39 2.81 7.94 7.99
CA MET A 39 2.62 9.39 8.19
C MET A 39 3.30 9.91 9.46
N LEU A 40 3.33 9.10 10.52
CA LEU A 40 4.06 9.44 11.74
C LEU A 40 5.57 9.45 11.52
N ALA A 41 6.10 8.46 10.80
CA ALA A 41 7.51 8.41 10.44
C ALA A 41 7.91 9.62 9.59
N GLU A 42 7.10 9.96 8.59
CA GLU A 42 7.26 11.14 7.75
C GLU A 42 7.28 12.43 8.58
N GLY A 43 6.28 12.62 9.44
CA GLY A 43 6.21 13.81 10.30
C GLY A 43 7.40 13.91 11.25
N ASN A 44 7.88 12.78 11.77
CA ASN A 44 9.08 12.76 12.63
C ASN A 44 10.35 13.12 11.84
N TRP A 45 10.47 12.65 10.60
CA TRP A 45 11.57 13.00 9.71
C TRP A 45 11.57 14.51 9.40
N GLN A 46 10.42 15.09 9.05
CA GLN A 46 10.26 16.52 8.81
C GLN A 46 10.66 17.37 10.03
N ARG A 47 10.32 16.91 11.24
CA ARG A 47 10.65 17.58 12.51
C ARG A 47 12.07 17.31 13.01
N ALA A 48 12.81 16.38 12.41
CA ALA A 48 14.15 16.01 12.87
C ALA A 48 15.19 17.13 12.68
N GLY A 49 14.91 18.14 11.84
CA GLY A 49 15.81 19.28 11.62
C GLY A 49 17.16 18.91 10.98
N ARG A 50 17.26 17.71 10.38
CA ARG A 50 18.49 17.19 9.78
C ARG A 50 18.35 17.15 8.26
N LYS A 51 19.10 18.02 7.57
CA LYS A 51 19.07 18.16 6.10
C LYS A 51 19.35 16.84 5.35
N ASN A 52 20.21 15.98 5.91
CA ASN A 52 20.63 14.74 5.29
C ASN A 52 20.05 13.50 5.99
N ALA A 53 18.97 13.65 6.76
CA ALA A 53 18.32 12.48 7.36
C ALA A 53 17.75 11.58 6.26
N PRO A 54 17.96 10.25 6.33
CA PRO A 54 17.37 9.33 5.37
C PRO A 54 15.85 9.42 5.44
N HIS A 55 15.21 9.57 4.27
CA HIS A 55 13.77 9.61 4.15
C HIS A 55 13.17 8.24 4.56
N PRO A 56 12.13 8.19 5.42
CA PRO A 56 11.55 6.94 5.89
C PRO A 56 10.91 6.17 4.73
N LYS A 57 11.14 4.85 4.71
CA LYS A 57 10.47 3.96 3.75
C LYS A 57 9.09 3.55 4.29
N PRO A 58 8.05 3.51 3.45
CA PRO A 58 6.75 2.97 3.84
C PRO A 58 6.84 1.52 4.31
N ILE A 59 5.94 1.12 5.21
CA ILE A 59 5.77 -0.28 5.62
C ILE A 59 5.38 -1.12 4.40
N ASP A 60 5.93 -2.32 4.24
CA ASP A 60 5.57 -3.19 3.12
C ASP A 60 4.09 -3.60 3.20
N ARG A 61 3.34 -3.42 2.09
CA ARG A 61 1.92 -3.76 2.02
C ARG A 61 1.73 -5.12 1.34
N PRO A 62 0.93 -6.04 1.91
CA PRO A 62 0.57 -7.27 1.22
C PRO A 62 -0.07 -6.98 -0.15
N GLY A 63 0.43 -7.62 -1.19
CA GLY A 63 -0.06 -7.42 -2.56
C GLY A 63 0.45 -6.17 -3.28
N ALA A 64 1.25 -5.31 -2.62
CA ALA A 64 1.97 -4.25 -3.32
C ALA A 64 3.24 -4.81 -3.96
N GLU A 65 3.47 -4.49 -5.23
CA GLU A 65 4.75 -4.74 -5.88
C GLU A 65 5.78 -3.74 -5.34
N ASN A 66 6.68 -4.21 -4.48
CA ASN A 66 7.73 -3.37 -3.86
C ASN A 66 8.87 -3.01 -4.83
N GLY A 67 8.81 -3.48 -6.07
CA GLY A 67 9.73 -3.12 -7.14
C GLY A 67 9.18 -1.96 -7.95
N SER A 68 9.69 -0.75 -7.74
CA SER A 68 9.39 0.34 -8.66
C SER A 68 9.96 -0.01 -10.04
N ARG A 69 9.09 -0.41 -10.97
CA ARG A 69 9.45 -0.47 -12.38
C ARG A 69 9.66 0.97 -12.85
N SER A 70 10.91 1.41 -12.84
CA SER A 70 11.29 2.74 -13.31
C SER A 70 11.29 2.73 -14.83
N PHE A 71 10.37 3.48 -15.44
CA PHE A 71 10.35 3.70 -16.87
C PHE A 71 11.09 4.99 -17.20
N GLY A 72 12.15 4.90 -17.98
CA GLY A 72 12.94 6.04 -18.45
C GLY A 72 13.73 6.72 -17.33
N LYS A 73 15.06 6.69 -17.43
CA LYS A 73 15.94 7.44 -16.54
C LYS A 73 16.32 8.80 -17.13
N ASP A 74 16.50 8.85 -18.44
CA ASP A 74 16.94 10.03 -19.18
C ASP A 74 15.83 10.52 -20.14
N PRO A 75 15.77 11.84 -20.43
CA PRO A 75 14.81 12.36 -21.40
C PRO A 75 15.05 11.74 -22.76
N ILE A 76 13.99 11.22 -23.37
CA ILE A 76 14.04 10.60 -24.69
C ILE A 76 13.96 11.73 -25.73
N PRO A 77 14.93 11.85 -26.65
CA PRO A 77 14.82 12.77 -27.77
C PRO A 77 13.54 12.47 -28.56
N ILE A 78 12.85 13.51 -29.04
CA ILE A 78 11.56 13.34 -29.74
C ILE A 78 11.68 12.40 -30.95
N SER A 79 12.85 12.34 -31.58
CA SER A 79 13.15 11.47 -32.71
C SER A 79 13.24 9.97 -32.37
N GLN A 80 13.27 9.61 -31.08
CA GLN A 80 13.35 8.23 -30.59
C GLN A 80 12.09 7.83 -29.79
N PHE A 81 11.07 8.70 -29.77
CA PHE A 81 9.87 8.46 -28.98
C PHE A 81 9.07 7.25 -29.48
N ASP A 82 8.85 7.16 -30.79
CA ASP A 82 8.05 6.09 -31.39
C ASP A 82 8.69 4.71 -31.15
N ASP A 83 10.00 4.59 -31.37
CA ASP A 83 10.76 3.35 -31.13
C ASP A 83 10.72 2.91 -29.65
N TRP A 84 10.80 3.86 -28.71
CA TRP A 84 10.71 3.55 -27.29
C TRP A 84 9.31 3.10 -26.89
N TRP A 85 8.26 3.78 -27.39
CA TRP A 85 6.87 3.48 -27.06
C TRP A 85 6.46 2.08 -27.51
N GLU A 86 6.92 1.63 -28.68
CA GLU A 86 6.61 0.28 -29.19
C GLU A 86 7.38 -0.85 -28.50
N SER A 87 8.46 -0.52 -27.76
CA SER A 87 9.34 -1.51 -27.11
C SER A 87 8.97 -1.86 -25.65
N ASN A 88 8.01 -1.14 -25.05
CA ASN A 88 7.58 -1.32 -23.65
C ASN A 88 6.22 -2.00 -23.52
#